data_AF-A0A1H3NXB7-F1
#
_entry.id   AF-A0A1H3NXB7-F1
#
_cell.length_a   1.000
_cell.length_b   1.000
_cell.length_c   1.000
_cell.angle_alpha   90.00
_cell.angle_beta   90.00
_cell.angle_gamma   90.00
#
_symmetry.space_group_name_H-M   'P 1'
#
loop_
_entity.id
_entity.type
_entity.pdbx_description
1 polymer ?
#
loop_
_entity_poly.entity_id
_entity_poly.type
_entity_poly.pdbx_seq_one_letter_code
_entity_poly.pdbx_strand_id
1 'polypeptide(L)'
;MTRISTKDFRNLPIEKWNVTTFREYLKHVHGERYEIPYVTRSYAMEGRMLKAFIAEHKPEATKRFIDVCFADYKPTREYPGLNFAFMYSYMRSRLLPRILDELRKRDEQHCRQRVHIEVSTEEIIDYL
;
A
#
# COMPACT_ATOMS: atom_id res chain seq x y z
N MET A 1 -6.89 -10.89 23.65
CA MET A 1 -6.39 -10.56 22.30
C MET A 1 -4.89 -10.29 22.38
N THR A 2 -4.06 -11.10 21.74
CA THR A 2 -2.62 -10.87 21.66
C THR A 2 -2.34 -9.61 20.84
N ARG A 3 -1.51 -8.70 21.37
CA ARG A 3 -1.10 -7.49 20.66
C ARG A 3 -0.11 -7.87 19.56
N ILE A 4 -0.55 -7.82 18.31
CA ILE A 4 0.34 -8.02 17.14
C ILE A 4 1.31 -6.83 17.07
N SER A 5 2.59 -7.13 16.91
CA SER A 5 3.65 -6.12 16.78
C SER A 5 3.49 -5.34 15.48
N THR A 6 3.73 -4.03 15.51
CA THR A 6 3.70 -3.19 14.29
C THR A 6 4.81 -3.52 13.30
N LYS A 7 5.85 -4.25 13.73
CA LYS A 7 6.91 -4.76 12.86
C LYS A 7 6.47 -5.98 12.06
N ASP A 8 5.45 -6.70 12.53
CA ASP A 8 4.92 -7.88 11.87
C ASP A 8 3.86 -7.48 10.85
N PHE A 9 4.31 -6.97 9.70
CA PHE A 9 3.41 -6.56 8.62
C PHE A 9 2.66 -7.73 7.99
N ARG A 10 3.13 -8.99 8.15
CA ARG A 10 2.49 -10.16 7.53
C ARG A 10 1.19 -10.54 8.23
N ASN A 11 1.16 -10.39 9.55
CA ASN A 11 -0.01 -10.73 10.36
C ASN A 11 -0.87 -9.51 10.75
N LEU A 12 -0.37 -8.29 10.54
CA LEU A 12 -1.11 -7.07 10.86
C LEU A 12 -2.07 -6.69 9.71
N PRO A 13 -3.37 -6.46 10.00
CA PRO A 13 -4.32 -6.03 8.98
C PRO A 13 -3.93 -4.65 8.43
N ILE A 14 -4.14 -4.44 7.12
CA ILE A 14 -3.61 -3.29 6.37
C ILE A 14 -4.05 -1.95 6.95
N GLU A 15 -5.25 -1.87 7.51
CA GLU A 15 -5.84 -0.68 8.11
C GLU A 15 -5.06 -0.20 9.34
N LYS A 16 -4.31 -1.11 9.99
CA LYS A 16 -3.47 -0.80 11.15
C LYS A 16 -2.01 -0.52 10.80
N TRP A 17 -1.64 -0.59 9.52
CA TRP A 17 -0.27 -0.31 9.10
C TRP A 17 0.07 1.15 9.33
N ASN A 18 1.21 1.36 9.98
CA ASN A 18 1.76 2.67 10.25
C ASN A 18 3.18 2.78 9.68
N VAL A 19 3.85 3.90 9.96
CA VAL A 19 5.20 4.18 9.46
C VAL A 19 6.18 3.03 9.74
N THR A 20 6.12 2.42 10.93
CA THR A 20 6.99 1.30 11.30
C THR A 20 6.69 0.08 10.43
N THR A 21 5.42 -0.26 10.26
CA THR A 21 4.98 -1.41 9.47
C THR A 21 5.41 -1.28 8.01
N PHE A 22 5.19 -0.11 7.41
CA PHE A 22 5.61 0.15 6.03
C PHE A 22 7.14 0.17 5.86
N ARG A 23 7.90 0.61 6.85
CA ARG A 23 9.37 0.51 6.79
C ARG A 23 9.85 -0.94 6.79
N GLU A 24 9.26 -1.79 7.61
CA GLU A 24 9.59 -3.23 7.59
C GLU A 24 9.16 -3.87 6.26
N TYR A 25 8.00 -3.48 5.74
CA TYR A 25 7.55 -3.89 4.40
C TYR A 25 8.52 -3.48 3.29
N LEU A 26 8.94 -2.21 3.27
CA LEU A 26 9.90 -1.68 2.29
C LEU A 26 11.23 -2.42 2.34
N LYS A 27 11.76 -2.66 3.55
CA LYS A 27 13.00 -3.45 3.74
C LYS A 27 12.86 -4.85 3.18
N HIS A 28 11.73 -5.51 3.46
CA HIS A 28 11.48 -6.87 3.01
C HIS A 28 11.42 -6.94 1.48
N VAL A 29 10.57 -6.14 0.84
CA VAL A 29 10.39 -6.17 -0.63
C VAL A 29 11.67 -5.77 -1.35
N HIS A 30 12.39 -4.79 -0.83
CA HIS A 30 13.66 -4.37 -1.41
C HIS A 30 14.73 -5.47 -1.33
N GLY A 31 14.82 -6.15 -0.19
CA GLY A 31 15.73 -7.28 0.00
C GLY A 31 15.38 -8.46 -0.92
N GLU A 32 14.09 -8.79 -1.06
CA GLU A 32 13.66 -9.85 -1.97
C GLU A 32 13.89 -9.53 -3.45
N ARG A 33 13.67 -8.27 -3.85
CA ARG A 33 13.71 -7.89 -5.27
C ARG A 33 15.11 -7.59 -5.77
N TYR A 34 15.94 -6.94 -4.95
CA TYR A 34 17.23 -6.42 -5.38
C TYR A 34 18.42 -7.07 -4.68
N GLU A 35 18.17 -7.94 -3.69
CA GLU A 35 19.21 -8.63 -2.91
C GLU A 35 20.20 -7.66 -2.22
N ILE A 36 19.78 -6.40 -2.05
CA ILE A 36 20.56 -5.35 -1.41
C ILE A 36 19.81 -4.76 -0.21
N PRO A 37 20.54 -4.29 0.83
CA PRO A 37 19.92 -3.64 1.98
C PRO A 37 19.14 -2.39 1.58
N TYR A 38 17.93 -2.24 2.13
CA TYR A 38 17.16 -1.02 1.97
C TYR A 38 17.83 0.14 2.72
N VAL A 39 18.16 1.20 2.00
CA VAL A 39 18.78 2.41 2.55
C VAL A 39 18.08 3.66 2.04
N THR A 40 17.95 4.65 2.92
CA THR A 40 17.43 5.98 2.60
C THR A 40 18.36 7.02 3.18
N ARG A 41 18.44 8.19 2.52
CA ARG A 41 19.33 9.29 2.95
C ARG A 41 18.98 9.80 4.34
N SER A 42 17.69 9.86 4.68
CA SER A 42 17.23 10.30 5.99
C SER A 42 15.97 9.54 6.38
N TYR A 43 16.12 8.59 7.32
CA TYR A 43 14.99 7.85 7.85
C TYR A 43 13.95 8.78 8.48
N ALA A 44 14.39 9.83 9.17
CA ALA A 44 13.47 10.79 9.79
C ALA A 44 12.58 11.49 8.75
N MET A 45 13.17 11.97 7.65
CA MET A 45 12.42 12.61 6.57
C MET A 45 11.48 11.63 5.90
N GLU A 46 11.97 10.44 5.55
CA GLU A 46 11.15 9.39 4.96
C GLU A 46 9.96 9.01 5.85
N GLY A 47 10.17 8.94 7.17
CA GLY A 47 9.08 8.68 8.12
C GLY A 47 8.01 9.75 8.14
N ARG A 48 8.39 11.03 8.00
CA ARG A 48 7.44 12.14 7.88
C ARG A 48 6.67 12.07 6.56
N MET A 49 7.36 11.79 5.44
CA MET A 49 6.72 11.62 4.14
C MET A 49 5.71 10.47 4.17
N LEU A 50 6.11 9.32 4.72
CA LEU A 50 5.24 8.16 4.85
C LEU A 50 4.01 8.48 5.71
N LYS A 51 4.21 9.14 6.86
CA LYS A 51 3.13 9.53 7.77
C LYS A 51 2.12 10.43 7.06
N ALA A 52 2.60 11.45 6.33
CA ALA A 52 1.73 12.35 5.57
C ALA A 52 0.97 11.60 4.48
N PHE A 53 1.68 10.75 3.72
CA PHE A 53 1.08 9.98 2.62
C PHE A 53 0.00 9.00 3.10
N ILE A 54 0.23 8.31 4.22
CA ILE A 54 -0.76 7.42 4.85
C ILE A 54 -1.99 8.21 5.31
N ALA A 55 -1.78 9.40 5.88
CA ALA A 55 -2.90 10.25 6.31
C ALA A 55 -3.74 10.76 5.12
N GLU A 56 -3.08 11.06 4.00
CA GLU A 56 -3.73 11.60 2.80
C GLU A 56 -4.46 10.51 2.00
N HIS A 57 -3.85 9.33 1.82
CA HIS A 57 -4.35 8.30 0.89
C HIS A 57 -4.81 7.00 1.57
N LYS A 58 -4.69 6.89 2.90
CA LYS A 58 -4.92 5.67 3.68
C LYS A 58 -3.84 4.59 3.46
N PRO A 59 -3.72 3.61 4.38
CA PRO A 59 -2.71 2.55 4.27
C PRO A 59 -2.83 1.70 3.00
N GLU A 60 -4.05 1.37 2.56
CA GLU A 60 -4.25 0.49 1.40
C GLU A 60 -3.67 1.10 0.11
N ALA A 61 -4.01 2.35 -0.18
CA ALA A 61 -3.46 3.05 -1.34
C ALA A 61 -1.95 3.25 -1.23
N THR A 62 -1.44 3.47 -0.01
CA THR A 62 0.01 3.56 0.25
C THR A 62 0.72 2.28 -0.11
N LYS A 63 0.19 1.12 0.31
CA LYS A 63 0.75 -0.17 -0.05
C LYS A 63 0.71 -0.39 -1.56
N ARG A 64 -0.42 -0.12 -2.21
CA ARG A 64 -0.54 -0.28 -3.67
C ARG A 64 0.39 0.64 -4.44
N PHE A 65 0.57 1.88 -3.98
CA PHE A 65 1.56 2.78 -4.55
C PHE A 65 2.97 2.20 -4.50
N ILE A 66 3.38 1.66 -3.34
CA ILE A 66 4.69 1.03 -3.17
C ILE A 66 4.82 -0.22 -4.07
N ASP A 67 3.81 -1.10 -4.09
CA ASP A 67 3.79 -2.30 -4.94
C ASP A 67 4.04 -1.94 -6.41
N VAL A 68 3.30 -0.94 -6.93
CA VAL A 68 3.40 -0.51 -8.33
C VAL A 68 4.73 0.18 -8.60
N CYS A 69 5.26 0.97 -7.65
CA CYS A 69 6.59 1.58 -7.80
C CYS A 69 7.69 0.52 -7.95
N PHE A 70 7.68 -0.51 -7.11
CA PHE A 70 8.64 -1.61 -7.24
C PHE A 70 8.47 -2.38 -8.56
N ALA A 71 7.23 -2.56 -9.02
CA ALA A 71 6.94 -3.27 -10.27
C ALA A 71 7.37 -2.49 -11.52
N ASP A 72 7.16 -1.17 -11.54
CA ASP A 72 7.50 -0.28 -12.67
C ASP A 72 9.01 -0.03 -12.79
N TYR A 73 9.72 -0.08 -11.68
CA TYR A 73 11.12 0.32 -11.63
C TYR A 73 12.08 -0.74 -12.16
N LYS A 74 13.01 -0.29 -13.00
CA LYS A 74 14.11 -1.07 -13.54
C LYS A 74 15.43 -0.59 -12.91
N PRO A 75 16.09 -1.41 -12.08
CA PRO A 75 17.38 -1.07 -11.50
C PRO A 75 18.43 -0.76 -12.55
N THR A 76 19.26 0.24 -12.26
CA THR A 76 20.43 0.60 -13.06
C THR A 76 21.68 0.54 -12.18
N ARG A 77 22.88 0.60 -12.78
CA ARG A 77 24.14 0.57 -12.01
C ARG A 77 24.25 1.73 -11.01
N GLU A 78 23.75 2.91 -11.39
CA GLU A 78 23.77 4.12 -10.55
C GLU A 78 22.67 4.09 -9.49
N TYR A 79 21.53 3.47 -9.81
CA TYR A 79 20.37 3.38 -8.93
C TYR A 79 19.92 1.92 -8.79
N PRO A 80 20.63 1.11 -7.98
CA PRO A 80 20.38 -0.32 -7.88
C PRO A 80 19.12 -0.66 -7.09
N GLY A 81 18.54 0.31 -6.36
CA GLY A 81 17.37 0.11 -5.53
C GLY A 81 16.50 1.36 -5.42
N LEU A 82 15.39 1.20 -4.69
CA LEU A 82 14.39 2.24 -4.48
C LEU A 82 14.17 2.48 -3.00
N ASN A 83 14.09 3.75 -2.61
CA ASN A 83 13.56 4.16 -1.32
C ASN A 83 12.28 4.97 -1.49
N PHE A 84 11.52 5.12 -0.41
CA PHE A 84 10.23 5.80 -0.48
C PHE A 84 10.37 7.28 -0.85
N ALA A 85 11.43 7.95 -0.44
CA ALA A 85 11.68 9.34 -0.85
C ALA A 85 11.81 9.45 -2.39
N PHE A 86 12.50 8.51 -3.04
CA PHE A 86 12.59 8.46 -4.50
C PHE A 86 11.22 8.20 -5.13
N MET A 87 10.46 7.21 -4.63
CA MET A 87 9.11 6.92 -5.11
C MET A 87 8.21 8.15 -5.03
N TYR A 88 8.22 8.83 -3.88
CA TYR A 88 7.41 10.02 -3.60
C TYR A 88 7.77 11.20 -4.53
N SER A 89 9.07 11.43 -4.76
CA SER A 89 9.54 12.56 -5.56
C SER A 89 9.38 12.35 -7.07
N TYR A 90 9.65 11.14 -7.58
CA TYR A 90 9.77 10.92 -9.03
C TYR A 90 8.65 10.09 -9.64
N MET A 91 7.99 9.23 -8.86
CA MET A 91 7.00 8.27 -9.38
C MET A 91 5.56 8.64 -9.03
N ARG A 92 5.37 9.44 -7.98
CA ARG A 92 4.05 9.83 -7.45
C ARG A 92 3.14 10.45 -8.51
N SER A 93 3.60 11.49 -9.22
CA SER A 93 2.76 12.21 -10.18
C SER A 93 2.24 11.34 -11.32
N ARG A 94 3.04 10.35 -11.74
CA ARG A 94 2.69 9.43 -12.83
C ARG A 94 1.79 8.27 -12.37
N LEU A 95 2.13 7.65 -11.24
CA LEU A 95 1.50 6.39 -10.83
C LEU A 95 0.30 6.58 -9.90
N LEU A 96 0.34 7.59 -9.02
CA LEU A 96 -0.68 7.75 -7.99
C LEU A 96 -2.10 8.00 -8.56
N PRO A 97 -2.31 8.89 -9.57
CA PRO A 97 -3.66 9.12 -10.08
C PRO A 97 -4.31 7.85 -10.64
N ARG A 98 -3.53 7.04 -11.37
CA ARG A 98 -3.98 5.75 -11.91
C ARG A 98 -4.38 4.79 -10.79
N ILE A 99 -3.59 4.70 -9.74
CA ILE A 99 -3.86 3.79 -8.62
C ILE A 99 -5.12 4.20 -7.86
N LEU A 100 -5.32 5.50 -7.64
CA LEU A 100 -6.52 6.01 -6.97
C LEU A 100 -7.78 5.74 -7.81
N ASP A 101 -7.71 5.89 -9.12
CA ASP A 101 -8.81 5.55 -10.03
C ASP A 101 -9.12 4.04 -10.02
N GLU A 102 -8.09 3.18 -10.05
CA GLU A 102 -8.25 1.73 -9.95
C GLU A 102 -8.88 1.31 -8.61
N LEU A 103 -8.48 1.93 -7.49
CA LEU A 103 -9.06 1.66 -6.17
C LEU A 103 -10.53 2.11 -6.10
N ARG A 104 -10.82 3.32 -6.59
CA ARG A 104 -12.19 3.83 -6.65
C ARG A 104 -13.11 2.90 -7.44
N LYS A 105 -12.66 2.42 -8.60
CA LYS A 105 -13.42 1.46 -9.43
C LYS A 105 -13.68 0.14 -8.70
N ARG A 106 -12.70 -0.34 -7.93
CA ARG A 106 -12.87 -1.56 -7.11
C ARG A 106 -13.89 -1.35 -5.99
N ASP A 107 -13.83 -0.22 -5.29
CA ASP A 107 -14.78 0.11 -4.24
C ASP A 107 -16.21 0.20 -4.80
N GLU A 108 -16.38 0.86 -5.95
CA GLU A 108 -17.67 0.94 -6.65
C GLU A 108 -18.20 -0.44 -7.07
N GLN A 109 -17.33 -1.32 -7.57
CA GLN A 109 -17.70 -2.69 -7.93
C GLN A 109 -18.09 -3.53 -6.69
N HIS A 110 -17.34 -3.41 -5.60
CA HIS A 110 -17.66 -4.08 -4.33
C HIS A 110 -19.00 -3.60 -3.77
N CYS A 111 -19.28 -2.29 -3.80
CA CYS A 111 -20.57 -1.74 -3.40
C CYS A 111 -21.71 -2.30 -4.26
N ARG A 112 -21.55 -2.34 -5.59
CA ARG A 112 -22.57 -2.92 -6.49
C ARG A 112 -22.82 -4.40 -6.21
N GLN A 113 -21.77 -5.19 -5.98
CA GLN A 113 -21.90 -6.61 -5.64
C GLN A 113 -22.57 -6.80 -4.28
N ARG A 114 -22.22 -6.00 -3.26
CA ARG A 114 -22.84 -6.06 -1.94
C ARG A 114 -24.33 -5.75 -1.99
N VAL A 115 -24.73 -4.68 -2.68
CA VAL A 115 -26.14 -4.33 -2.87
C VAL A 115 -26.89 -5.48 -3.55
N HIS A 116 -26.31 -6.08 -4.59
CA HIS A 116 -26.94 -7.22 -5.27
C HIS A 116 -27.11 -8.46 -4.36
N ILE A 117 -26.16 -8.71 -3.46
CA ILE A 117 -26.25 -9.81 -2.48
C ILE A 117 -27.33 -9.52 -1.44
N GLU A 118 -27.36 -8.29 -0.88
CA GLU A 118 -28.33 -7.88 0.14
C GLU A 118 -29.77 -7.97 -0.37
N VAL A 119 -30.05 -7.48 -1.59
CA VAL A 119 -31.36 -7.59 -2.25
C VAL A 119 -31.76 -9.06 -2.45
N SER A 120 -30.83 -9.92 -2.88
CA SER A 120 -31.11 -11.34 -3.08
C SER A 120 -31.44 -12.07 -1.76
N THR A 121 -30.83 -11.69 -0.64
CA THR A 121 -31.16 -12.28 0.66
C THR A 121 -32.51 -11.83 1.21
N GLU A 122 -32.91 -10.58 0.96
CA GLU A 122 -34.23 -10.09 1.36
C GLU A 122 -35.36 -10.76 0.56
N GLU A 123 -35.17 -10.95 -0.75
CA GLU A 123 -36.11 -11.68 -1.62
C GLU A 123 -36.32 -13.14 -1.20
N ILE A 124 -35.28 -13.80 -0.65
CA ILE A 124 -35.38 -15.18 -0.15
C ILE A 124 -36.16 -15.25 1.18
N ILE A 125 -36.07 -14.22 2.02
CA ILE A 125 -36.78 -14.15 3.30
C ILE A 125 -38.29 -13.92 3.10
N ASP A 126 -38.68 -13.17 2.05
CA ASP A 126 -40.09 -12.88 1.76
C ASP A 126 -40.86 -14.09 1.19
N TYR A 127 -40.15 -15.17 0.81
CA TYR A 127 -40.71 -16.38 0.21
C TYR A 127 -40.80 -17.59 1.16
N LEU A 128 -40.50 -17.42 2.45
CA LEU A 128 -40.54 -18.44 3.52
C LEU A 128 -41.60 -18.09 4.58
#